data_AF-A0A6B2TN93-F1
#
_entry.id   AF-A0A6B2TN93-F1
#
_cell.length_a   1.000
_cell.length_b   1.000
_cell.length_c   1.000
_cell.angle_alpha   90.00
_cell.angle_beta   90.00
_cell.angle_gamma   90.00
#
_symmetry.space_group_name_H-M   'P 1'
#
loop_
_entity.id
_entity.type
_entity.pdbx_description
1 polymer ?
#
loop_
_entity_poly.entity_id
_entity_poly.type
_entity_poly.pdbx_seq_one_letter_code
_entity_poly.pdbx_strand_id
1 'polypeptide(L)'
;TLSEAPAGARLPWYGPPMAVPSMASARLMETWAHGQDVADALGVTRAPTDRLRHVARIGVRARDFAFAVRGLSAPVEEFRVELTSPMTGELWTYGPEDAAQRVTGPALDFCLLVTQRAHRSDLTVRAEGPDADHWLDIAQAFAGPPGAGRRAKSDGAGGTR
;
A
#
# COMPACT_ATOMS: atom_id res chain seq x y z
N THR A 1 23.13 8.79 12.70
CA THR A 1 21.70 8.90 12.34
C THR A 1 21.42 8.15 11.04
N LEU A 2 20.15 7.94 10.61
CA LEU A 2 19.89 7.27 9.32
C LEU A 2 20.49 8.03 8.12
N SER A 3 20.57 9.36 8.21
CA SER A 3 21.18 10.24 7.20
C SER A 3 22.71 10.17 7.14
N GLU A 4 23.36 9.65 8.18
CA GLU A 4 24.82 9.49 8.25
C GLU A 4 25.27 8.06 7.91
N ALA A 5 24.33 7.15 7.64
CA ALA A 5 24.67 5.77 7.32
C ALA A 5 25.42 5.69 5.98
N PRO A 6 26.48 4.87 5.87
CA PRO A 6 27.20 4.69 4.61
C PRO A 6 26.27 4.24 3.48
N ALA A 7 26.56 4.67 2.25
CA ALA A 7 25.83 4.21 1.07
C ALA A 7 25.89 2.67 0.97
N GLY A 8 24.73 2.04 0.76
CA GLY A 8 24.62 0.58 0.70
C GLY A 8 24.60 -0.14 2.05
N ALA A 9 24.70 0.59 3.18
CA ALA A 9 24.59 -0.02 4.50
C ALA A 9 23.25 -0.76 4.67
N ARG A 10 23.32 -1.92 5.34
CA ARG A 10 22.16 -2.71 5.73
C ARG A 10 22.11 -2.81 7.25
N LEU A 11 20.93 -2.59 7.81
CA LEU A 11 20.68 -2.59 9.25
C LEU A 11 20.11 -3.95 9.67
N PRO A 12 20.43 -4.43 10.89
CA PRO A 12 19.78 -5.59 11.46
C PRO A 12 18.25 -5.42 11.44
N TRP A 13 17.52 -6.47 11.03
CA TRP A 13 16.06 -6.43 10.88
C TRP A 13 15.44 -7.78 11.25
N TYR A 14 14.12 -7.80 11.48
CA TYR A 14 13.35 -9.03 11.64
C TYR A 14 13.25 -9.73 10.27
N GLY A 15 14.27 -10.52 9.93
CA GLY A 15 14.48 -11.11 8.61
C GLY A 15 15.87 -10.77 8.03
N PRO A 16 16.05 -10.81 6.70
CA PRO A 16 17.29 -10.40 6.07
C PRO A 16 17.63 -8.94 6.42
N PRO A 17 18.92 -8.59 6.61
CA PRO A 17 19.33 -7.21 6.84
C PRO A 17 18.72 -6.26 5.82
N MET A 18 18.15 -5.15 6.29
CA MET A 18 17.37 -4.24 5.46
C MET A 18 18.20 -3.02 5.07
N ALA A 19 18.16 -2.63 3.78
CA ALA A 19 18.82 -1.40 3.34
C ALA A 19 18.21 -0.18 4.04
N VAL A 20 19.05 0.81 4.39
CA VAL A 20 18.64 2.02 5.13
C VAL A 20 17.41 2.73 4.51
N PRO A 21 17.32 2.97 3.19
CA PRO A 21 16.14 3.61 2.60
C PRO A 21 14.86 2.76 2.71
N SER A 22 14.99 1.43 2.63
CA SER A 22 13.87 0.51 2.80
C SER A 22 13.36 0.54 4.24
N MET A 23 14.26 0.58 5.23
CA MET A 23 13.90 0.66 6.64
C MET A 23 13.20 1.97 6.98
N ALA A 24 13.71 3.10 6.47
CA ALA A 24 13.06 4.40 6.64
C ALA A 24 11.65 4.42 6.03
N SER A 25 11.49 3.91 4.81
CA SER A 25 10.19 3.85 4.12
C SER A 25 9.20 2.93 4.83
N ALA A 26 9.66 1.76 5.31
CA ALA A 26 8.85 0.82 6.07
C ALA A 26 8.36 1.42 7.39
N ARG A 27 9.24 2.11 8.15
CA ARG A 27 8.85 2.76 9.41
C ARG A 27 7.93 3.95 9.19
N LEU A 28 8.11 4.72 8.11
CA LEU A 28 7.19 5.79 7.74
C LEU A 28 5.80 5.22 7.44
N MET A 29 5.72 4.18 6.60
CA MET A 29 4.46 3.53 6.26
C MET A 29 3.75 2.96 7.49
N GLU A 30 4.48 2.23 8.34
CA GLU A 30 3.95 1.65 9.58
C GLU A 30 3.37 2.73 10.51
N THR A 31 4.13 3.82 10.70
CA THR A 31 3.70 4.96 11.53
C THR A 31 2.46 5.62 10.95
N TRP A 32 2.42 5.80 9.62
CA TRP A 32 1.26 6.38 8.95
C TRP A 32 0.01 5.50 9.08
N ALA A 33 0.17 4.19 8.90
CA ALA A 33 -0.92 3.21 8.92
C ALA A 33 -1.51 3.06 10.33
N HIS A 34 -0.68 2.98 11.37
CA HIS A 34 -1.17 2.99 12.75
C HIS A 34 -1.71 4.35 13.20
N GLY A 35 -1.18 5.44 12.65
CA GLY A 35 -1.82 6.75 12.80
C GLY A 35 -3.23 6.80 12.21
N GLN A 36 -3.51 6.02 11.16
CA GLN A 36 -4.87 5.86 10.65
C GLN A 36 -5.74 5.04 11.61
N ASP A 37 -5.21 3.94 12.17
CA ASP A 37 -5.95 3.14 13.15
C ASP A 37 -6.40 3.98 14.37
N VAL A 38 -5.54 4.87 14.86
CA VAL A 38 -5.89 5.81 15.95
C VAL A 38 -6.96 6.81 15.51
N ALA A 39 -6.85 7.35 14.30
CA ALA A 39 -7.81 8.31 13.77
C ALA A 39 -9.21 7.69 13.61
N ASP A 40 -9.27 6.47 13.08
CA ASP A 40 -10.50 5.69 12.94
C ASP A 40 -11.14 5.44 14.31
N ALA A 41 -10.34 5.02 15.30
CA ALA A 41 -10.82 4.75 16.66
C ALA A 41 -11.38 6.00 17.38
N LEU A 42 -10.83 7.17 17.08
CA LEU A 42 -11.28 8.45 17.64
C LEU A 42 -12.36 9.14 16.79
N GLY A 43 -12.72 8.57 15.63
CA GLY A 43 -13.68 9.18 14.69
C GLY A 43 -13.20 10.51 14.10
N VAL A 44 -11.88 10.73 13.98
CA VAL A 44 -11.30 11.97 13.46
C VAL A 44 -10.74 11.77 12.06
N THR A 45 -10.96 12.74 11.17
CA THR A 45 -10.40 12.72 9.82
C THR A 45 -9.00 13.31 9.80
N ARG A 46 -8.01 12.54 9.32
CA ARG A 46 -6.67 13.05 9.01
C ARG A 46 -6.65 13.59 7.59
N ALA A 47 -6.34 14.87 7.42
CA ALA A 47 -6.18 15.45 6.09
C ALA A 47 -5.03 14.75 5.33
N PRO A 48 -5.28 14.11 4.18
CA PRO A 48 -4.24 13.47 3.40
C PRO A 48 -3.30 14.52 2.79
N THR A 49 -2.01 14.21 2.72
CA THR A 49 -1.00 15.08 2.10
C THR A 49 -0.13 14.30 1.13
N ASP A 50 0.63 15.01 0.30
CA ASP A 50 1.49 14.40 -0.72
C ASP A 50 2.64 13.56 -0.16
N ARG A 51 2.85 13.60 1.17
CA ARG A 51 3.72 12.66 1.89
C ARG A 51 3.27 11.20 1.73
N LEU A 52 2.01 10.96 1.34
CA LEU A 52 1.50 9.64 0.95
C LEU A 52 2.28 9.01 -0.20
N ARG A 53 3.00 9.79 -1.02
CA ARG A 53 3.85 9.25 -2.10
C ARG A 53 4.86 8.21 -1.59
N HIS A 54 5.34 8.35 -0.35
CA HIS A 54 6.24 7.37 0.26
C HIS A 54 5.53 6.05 0.59
N VAL A 55 4.28 6.10 1.07
CA VAL A 55 3.45 4.93 1.36
C VAL A 55 3.04 4.23 0.06
N ALA A 56 2.60 5.01 -0.93
CA ALA A 56 2.27 4.49 -2.26
C ALA A 56 3.46 3.75 -2.88
N ARG A 57 4.66 4.35 -2.85
CA ARG A 57 5.87 3.74 -3.42
C ARG A 57 6.22 2.40 -2.78
N ILE A 58 6.12 2.25 -1.45
CA ILE A 58 6.37 0.95 -0.82
C ILE A 58 5.26 -0.05 -1.13
N GLY A 59 4.00 0.40 -1.21
CA GLY A 59 2.87 -0.43 -1.64
C GLY A 59 3.07 -1.05 -3.02
N VAL A 60 3.48 -0.24 -4.01
CA VAL A 60 3.81 -0.73 -5.37
C VAL A 60 4.96 -1.74 -5.33
N ARG A 61 6.04 -1.42 -4.61
CA ARG A 61 7.22 -2.32 -4.51
C ARG A 61 6.94 -3.63 -3.78
N ALA A 62 5.86 -3.69 -3.01
CA ALA A 62 5.46 -4.89 -2.27
C ALA A 62 4.53 -5.82 -3.08
N ARG A 63 4.27 -5.52 -4.37
CA ARG A 63 3.43 -6.35 -5.25
C ARG A 63 3.80 -7.83 -5.16
N ASP A 64 5.02 -8.18 -5.55
CA ASP A 64 5.45 -9.58 -5.62
C ASP A 64 5.50 -10.24 -4.24
N PHE A 65 5.82 -9.45 -3.21
CA PHE A 65 5.77 -9.91 -1.83
C PHE A 65 4.34 -10.33 -1.42
N ALA A 66 3.31 -9.59 -1.85
CA ALA A 66 1.92 -9.90 -1.55
C ALA A 66 1.45 -11.24 -2.16
N PHE A 67 1.98 -11.62 -3.32
CA PHE A 67 1.80 -12.94 -3.92
C PHE A 67 2.59 -14.01 -3.17
N ALA A 68 3.90 -13.77 -2.96
CA ALA A 68 4.81 -14.72 -2.35
C ALA A 68 4.38 -15.13 -0.92
N VAL A 69 3.90 -14.17 -0.13
CA VAL A 69 3.43 -14.42 1.25
C VAL A 69 2.15 -15.28 1.31
N ARG A 70 1.44 -15.43 0.17
CA ARG A 70 0.28 -16.32 0.00
C ARG A 70 0.62 -17.60 -0.77
N GLY A 71 1.89 -17.85 -1.06
CA GLY A 71 2.32 -19.00 -1.85
C GLY A 71 1.88 -18.94 -3.32
N LEU A 72 1.58 -17.74 -3.82
CA LEU A 72 1.19 -17.50 -5.21
C LEU A 72 2.40 -17.04 -6.03
N SER A 73 2.41 -17.40 -7.32
CA SER A 73 3.37 -16.84 -8.27
C SER A 73 2.98 -15.42 -8.65
N ALA A 74 3.92 -14.48 -8.53
CA ALA A 74 3.70 -13.13 -9.01
C ALA A 74 3.69 -13.10 -10.55
N PRO A 75 2.83 -12.28 -11.17
CA PRO A 75 2.87 -12.00 -12.60
C PRO A 75 4.24 -11.45 -13.03
N VAL A 76 4.76 -11.97 -14.13
CA VAL A 76 6.07 -11.55 -14.68
C VAL A 76 6.00 -10.11 -15.18
N GLU A 77 4.94 -9.79 -15.92
CA GLU A 77 4.72 -8.45 -16.47
C GLU A 77 4.45 -7.43 -15.39
N GLU A 78 5.05 -6.26 -15.50
CA GLU A 78 4.79 -5.12 -14.62
C GLU A 78 3.42 -4.48 -14.91
N PHE A 79 2.85 -3.82 -13.90
CA PHE A 79 1.63 -3.04 -14.06
C PHE A 79 1.97 -1.56 -14.10
N ARG A 80 1.14 -0.78 -14.79
CA ARG A 80 1.14 0.67 -14.67
C ARG A 80 0.28 1.09 -13.49
N VAL A 81 0.85 1.76 -12.50
CA VAL A 81 0.09 2.30 -11.35
C VAL A 81 0.05 3.81 -11.47
N GLU A 82 -1.15 4.40 -11.51
CA GLU A 82 -1.37 5.84 -11.67
C GLU A 82 -2.26 6.36 -10.54
N LEU A 83 -1.67 7.15 -9.64
CA LEU A 83 -2.34 7.62 -8.43
C LEU A 83 -2.44 9.13 -8.40
N THR A 84 -3.62 9.65 -8.11
CA THR A 84 -3.85 11.10 -8.03
C THR A 84 -3.44 11.64 -6.67
N SER A 85 -2.61 12.68 -6.66
CA SER A 85 -2.23 13.44 -5.47
C SER A 85 -3.47 13.97 -4.73
N PRO A 86 -3.54 13.82 -3.39
CA PRO A 86 -4.64 14.36 -2.60
C PRO A 86 -4.61 15.89 -2.48
N MET A 87 -3.45 16.54 -2.64
CA MET A 87 -3.34 18.00 -2.50
C MET A 87 -3.34 18.73 -3.83
N THR A 88 -2.64 18.21 -4.83
CA THR A 88 -2.36 18.91 -6.08
C THR A 88 -3.12 18.35 -7.27
N GLY A 89 -3.67 17.14 -7.17
CA GLY A 89 -4.22 16.41 -8.31
C GLY A 89 -3.17 15.90 -9.30
N GLU A 90 -1.87 16.12 -9.03
CA GLU A 90 -0.77 15.59 -9.83
C GLU A 90 -0.84 14.06 -9.93
N LEU A 91 -0.56 13.53 -11.12
CA LEU A 91 -0.50 12.08 -11.35
C LEU A 91 0.85 11.50 -10.91
N TRP A 92 0.80 10.50 -10.03
CA TRP A 92 1.97 9.72 -9.61
C TRP A 92 1.98 8.39 -10.34
N THR A 93 2.97 8.20 -11.21
CA THR A 93 3.05 7.02 -12.07
C THR A 93 4.17 6.09 -11.64
N TYR A 94 3.91 4.78 -11.63
CA TYR A 94 4.88 3.72 -11.39
C TYR A 94 4.73 2.62 -12.43
N GLY A 95 5.85 1.99 -12.80
CA GLY A 95 5.88 0.94 -13.83
C GLY A 95 5.82 1.48 -15.27
N PRO A 96 5.91 0.57 -16.27
CA PRO A 96 6.00 0.92 -17.69
C PRO A 96 4.76 1.67 -18.18
N GLU A 97 4.94 2.65 -19.07
CA GLU A 97 3.83 3.41 -19.65
C GLU A 97 2.95 2.56 -20.59
N ASP A 98 3.55 1.56 -21.21
CA ASP A 98 2.95 0.61 -22.15
C ASP A 98 2.49 -0.70 -21.49
N ALA A 99 2.50 -0.78 -20.16
CA ALA A 99 2.03 -1.97 -19.45
C ALA A 99 0.57 -2.30 -19.84
N ALA A 100 0.33 -3.58 -20.10
CA ALA A 100 -0.98 -4.08 -20.54
C ALA A 100 -2.06 -4.00 -19.45
N GLN A 101 -1.65 -3.91 -18.18
CA GLN A 101 -2.55 -3.87 -17.02
C GLN A 101 -2.25 -2.67 -16.15
N ARG A 102 -3.31 -2.11 -15.54
CA ARG A 102 -3.24 -0.83 -14.84
C ARG A 102 -3.92 -0.86 -13.48
N VAL A 103 -3.45 -0.02 -12.57
CA VAL A 103 -4.14 0.35 -11.33
C VAL A 103 -4.28 1.86 -11.30
N THR A 104 -5.49 2.37 -11.12
CA THR A 104 -5.79 3.81 -11.11
C THR A 104 -6.63 4.21 -9.92
N GLY A 105 -6.45 5.44 -9.41
CA GLY A 105 -7.33 6.00 -8.36
C GLY A 105 -6.66 7.01 -7.43
N PRO A 106 -7.35 7.45 -6.37
CA PRO A 106 -6.77 8.36 -5.38
C PRO A 106 -5.61 7.71 -4.64
N ALA A 107 -4.54 8.48 -4.38
CA ALA A 107 -3.39 7.95 -3.65
C ALA A 107 -3.75 7.53 -2.21
N LEU A 108 -4.70 8.22 -1.56
CA LEU A 108 -5.17 7.85 -0.22
C LEU A 108 -5.80 6.44 -0.24
N ASP A 109 -6.70 6.19 -1.18
CA ASP A 109 -7.40 4.91 -1.31
C ASP A 109 -6.41 3.77 -1.53
N PHE A 110 -5.46 3.94 -2.45
CA PHE A 110 -4.40 2.96 -2.65
C PHE A 110 -3.58 2.72 -1.38
N CYS A 111 -3.20 3.78 -0.65
CA CYS A 111 -2.44 3.64 0.60
C CYS A 111 -3.24 2.90 1.69
N LEU A 112 -4.54 3.17 1.81
CA LEU A 112 -5.43 2.45 2.73
C LEU A 112 -5.55 0.98 2.33
N LEU A 113 -5.66 0.67 1.04
CA LEU A 113 -5.77 -0.70 0.54
C LEU A 113 -4.51 -1.52 0.80
N VAL A 114 -3.35 -1.04 0.33
CA VAL A 114 -2.09 -1.81 0.44
C VAL A 114 -1.62 -1.97 1.88
N THR A 115 -2.09 -1.10 2.78
CA THR A 115 -1.88 -1.25 4.22
C THR A 115 -3.01 -2.01 4.90
N GLN A 116 -4.05 -2.46 4.21
CA GLN A 116 -5.21 -3.16 4.77
C GLN A 116 -5.94 -2.35 5.86
N ARG A 117 -6.05 -1.04 5.67
CA ARG A 117 -6.81 -0.11 6.56
C ARG A 117 -8.20 0.21 6.02
N ALA A 118 -8.51 -0.15 4.78
CA ALA A 118 -9.86 -0.17 4.22
C ALA A 118 -10.09 -1.42 3.37
N HIS A 119 -11.34 -1.84 3.25
CA HIS A 119 -11.73 -2.91 2.32
C HIS A 119 -11.78 -2.35 0.90
N ARG A 120 -11.44 -3.17 -0.10
CA ARG A 120 -11.37 -2.77 -1.51
C ARG A 120 -12.68 -2.17 -2.03
N SER A 121 -13.84 -2.72 -1.64
CA SER A 121 -15.16 -2.22 -2.08
C SER A 121 -15.51 -0.84 -1.55
N ASP A 122 -14.83 -0.37 -0.50
CA ASP A 122 -15.08 0.93 0.11
C ASP A 122 -14.21 2.04 -0.52
N LEU A 123 -13.47 1.69 -1.58
CA LEU A 123 -12.46 2.51 -2.22
C LEU A 123 -12.75 2.71 -3.70
N THR A 124 -12.17 3.75 -4.27
CA THR A 124 -12.29 4.11 -5.68
C THR A 124 -11.07 3.73 -6.52
N VAL A 125 -10.07 3.08 -5.90
CA VAL A 125 -8.95 2.46 -6.62
C VAL A 125 -9.45 1.27 -7.45
N ARG A 126 -9.08 1.24 -8.72
CA ARG A 126 -9.55 0.26 -9.71
C ARG A 126 -8.37 -0.39 -10.40
N ALA A 127 -8.62 -1.58 -10.94
CA ALA A 127 -7.68 -2.29 -11.79
C ALA A 127 -8.29 -2.49 -13.18
N GLU A 128 -7.42 -2.47 -14.18
CA GLU A 128 -7.69 -2.90 -15.54
C GLU A 128 -6.76 -4.07 -15.85
N GLY A 129 -7.35 -5.24 -16.12
CA GLY A 129 -6.62 -6.49 -16.32
C GLY A 129 -6.69 -7.44 -15.12
N PRO A 130 -6.69 -8.78 -15.36
CA PRO A 130 -6.96 -9.78 -14.34
C PRO A 130 -5.90 -9.88 -13.24
N ASP A 131 -4.62 -9.68 -13.56
CA ASP A 131 -3.53 -9.79 -12.60
C ASP A 131 -3.43 -8.55 -11.71
N ALA A 132 -3.66 -7.37 -12.27
CA ALA A 132 -3.78 -6.13 -11.50
C ALA A 132 -4.99 -6.19 -10.57
N ASP A 133 -6.11 -6.73 -11.06
CA ASP A 133 -7.33 -6.94 -10.27
C ASP A 133 -7.08 -7.88 -9.10
N HIS A 134 -6.47 -9.04 -9.38
CA HIS A 134 -6.13 -10.00 -8.35
C HIS A 134 -5.11 -9.43 -7.33
N TRP A 135 -4.13 -8.64 -7.78
CA TRP A 135 -3.19 -7.99 -6.87
C TRP A 135 -3.91 -7.08 -5.87
N LEU A 136 -4.91 -6.30 -6.30
CA LEU A 136 -5.66 -5.42 -5.40
C LEU A 136 -6.45 -6.20 -4.32
N ASP A 137 -6.81 -7.46 -4.57
CA ASP A 137 -7.45 -8.32 -3.54
C ASP A 137 -6.49 -8.77 -2.45
N ILE A 138 -5.20 -8.91 -2.79
CA ILE A 138 -4.19 -9.49 -1.89
C ILE A 138 -3.17 -8.47 -1.39
N ALA A 139 -3.29 -7.20 -1.79
CA ALA A 139 -2.28 -6.18 -1.54
C ALA A 139 -1.86 -6.09 -0.07
N GLN A 140 -0.54 -6.04 0.15
CA GLN A 140 0.05 -5.96 1.49
C GLN A 140 1.44 -5.30 1.42
N ALA A 141 1.60 -4.17 2.10
CA ALA A 141 2.83 -3.38 2.12
C ALA A 141 3.70 -3.61 3.37
N PHE A 142 3.25 -4.43 4.32
CA PHE A 142 3.93 -4.71 5.59
C PHE A 142 4.42 -6.16 5.67
N ALA A 143 5.49 -6.37 6.42
CA ALA A 143 6.05 -7.70 6.67
C ALA A 143 5.15 -8.49 7.63
N GLY A 144 5.10 -9.80 7.46
CA GLY A 144 4.27 -10.70 8.27
C GLY A 144 3.38 -11.59 7.40
N PRO A 145 2.65 -12.53 8.01
CA PRO A 145 1.71 -13.39 7.30
C PRO A 145 0.61 -12.58 6.61
N PRO A 146 -0.18 -13.18 5.70
CA PRO A 146 -1.32 -12.51 5.09
C PRO A 146 -2.25 -11.98 6.17
N GLY A 147 -2.47 -10.67 6.19
CA GLY A 147 -3.43 -10.08 7.11
C GLY A 147 -4.87 -10.49 6.77
N ALA A 148 -5.75 -10.45 7.78
CA ALA A 148 -7.17 -10.77 7.61
C ALA A 148 -7.95 -9.74 6.76
N GLY A 149 -7.29 -8.64 6.36
CA GLY A 149 -7.93 -7.51 5.70
C GLY A 149 -8.89 -6.74 6.61
N ARG A 150 -9.65 -5.82 6.00
CA ARG A 150 -10.76 -5.12 6.63
C ARG A 150 -12.07 -5.68 6.09
N ARG A 151 -13.12 -5.70 6.91
CA ARG A 151 -14.47 -5.97 6.44
C ARG A 151 -15.01 -4.77 5.66
N ALA A 152 -15.86 -5.02 4.66
CA ALA A 152 -16.56 -3.95 3.97
C ALA A 152 -17.49 -3.21 4.94
N LYS A 153 -17.64 -1.89 4.76
CA LYS A 153 -18.59 -1.10 5.57
C LYS A 153 -20.03 -1.63 5.44
N SER A 154 -20.40 -2.15 4.27
CA SER A 154 -21.71 -2.78 4.04
C SER A 154 -21.98 -3.98 4.93
N ASP A 155 -20.94 -4.74 5.30
CA ASP A 155 -21.08 -5.97 6.10
C ASP A 155 -21.29 -5.68 7.59
N GLY A 156 -20.92 -4.48 8.05
CA GLY A 156 -21.11 -4.01 9.42
C GLY A 156 -22.51 -3.49 9.71
N ALA A 157 -23.31 -3.15 8.69
CA ALA A 157 -24.66 -2.62 8.84
C ALA A 157 -25.72 -3.70 9.14
N GLY A 158 -25.34 -4.99 9.14
CA GLY A 158 -26.23 -6.13 9.37
C GLY A 158 -26.35 -6.62 10.82
N GLY A 159 -25.63 -6.02 11.78
CA GLY A 159 -25.75 -6.34 13.20
C GLY A 159 -26.79 -5.45 13.91
N THR A 160 -27.93 -6.04 14.28
CA THR A 160 -29.08 -5.47 15.04
C THR A 160 -28.69 -4.50 16.16
N ARG A 161 -29.31 -3.31 16.23
CA ARG A 161 -30.51 -2.98 17.04
C ARG A 161 -30.45 -3.40 18.50
#